data_AF-A0A958N6L9-F1
#
_entry.id   AF-A0A958N6L9-F1
#
_cell.length_a   1.000
_cell.length_b   1.000
_cell.length_c   1.000
_cell.angle_alpha   90.00
_cell.angle_beta   90.00
_cell.angle_gamma   90.00
#
_symmetry.space_group_name_H-M   'P 1'
#
loop_
_entity.id
_entity.type
_entity.pdbx_description
1 polymer ?
#
loop_
_entity_poly.entity_id
_entity_poly.type
_entity_poly.pdbx_seq_one_letter_code
_entity_poly.pdbx_strand_id
1 'polypeptide(L)'
;MKRTYQSTTIITLFVSLGGMITGVLINRTLGPENRGLLTSLTFWQPLIAIFVTFGVHESLSYFIGRYPHSSRIQKLISSQFYFSSFFSLIGMALGVPFIHFFVANKAGEMGSLAYIYLLFIPLYVFSTNFQGIFLGQQNYRVFNFFRVLQMGSYLIGILFLFFTNNDEIFNYVVLFLISQLIALLAIINPIANNGILKYENKIGKLLLNKGLSFYLPFILGIYSTQWDMLFVVNHFNFTEIGLYQAAYTIANSSALIIAVTFQFLVFPMATRLQQIKDRSLFIVENYFLSLVGLLLLAALISLTAQWIIPLLFGSKFDEAIPILKILSWGYALINAKSIASKSIKALSEGRLSFEIEVIYVIVFALGAISLLYIKNFNITNLCLLILISSLFANIYFTLQFKKKYKLKWREIFNFPKALQRLIKSLS
;
A
#
# COMPACT_ATOMS: atom_id res chain seq x y z
N MET A 1 1.12 -22.98 11.95
CA MET A 1 1.77 -21.86 11.23
C MET A 1 1.40 -21.80 9.74
N LYS A 2 1.60 -22.87 8.94
CA LYS A 2 1.31 -22.89 7.49
C LYS A 2 -0.16 -22.56 7.12
N ARG A 3 -1.14 -23.18 7.79
CA ARG A 3 -2.59 -22.92 7.59
C ARG A 3 -3.01 -21.48 7.95
N THR A 4 -2.44 -20.91 9.02
CA THR A 4 -2.78 -19.56 9.51
C THR A 4 -2.16 -18.45 8.66
N TYR A 5 -0.98 -18.72 8.10
CA TYR A 5 -0.35 -17.82 7.13
C TYR A 5 -1.14 -17.81 5.81
N GLN A 6 -1.55 -18.99 5.32
CA GLN A 6 -2.44 -19.11 4.16
C GLN A 6 -3.78 -18.38 4.36
N SER A 7 -4.42 -18.51 5.53
CA SER A 7 -5.68 -17.80 5.81
C SER A 7 -5.50 -16.27 5.79
N THR A 8 -4.39 -15.75 6.31
CA THR A 8 -4.11 -14.31 6.33
C THR A 8 -3.86 -13.77 4.92
N THR A 9 -3.22 -14.54 4.05
CA THR A 9 -3.04 -14.17 2.64
C THR A 9 -4.37 -14.17 1.89
N ILE A 10 -5.21 -15.21 2.08
CA ILE A 10 -6.56 -15.26 1.48
C ILE A 10 -7.38 -14.06 1.92
N ILE A 11 -7.35 -13.71 3.21
CA ILE A 11 -8.08 -12.55 3.72
C ILE A 11 -7.49 -11.24 3.18
N THR A 12 -6.18 -11.16 2.98
CA THR A 12 -5.56 -10.01 2.33
C THR A 12 -6.04 -9.86 0.89
N LEU A 13 -6.12 -10.95 0.13
CA LEU A 13 -6.68 -10.94 -1.22
C LEU A 13 -8.16 -10.53 -1.22
N PHE A 14 -8.96 -11.07 -0.29
CA PHE A 14 -10.37 -10.74 -0.13
C PHE A 14 -10.57 -9.24 0.19
N VAL A 15 -9.81 -8.69 1.14
CA VAL A 15 -9.85 -7.25 1.48
C VAL A 15 -9.41 -6.39 0.29
N SER A 16 -8.38 -6.79 -0.46
CA SER A 16 -7.95 -6.09 -1.67
C SER A 16 -9.01 -6.08 -2.76
N LEU A 17 -9.69 -7.23 -3.00
CA LEU A 17 -10.82 -7.31 -3.92
C LEU A 17 -11.98 -6.43 -3.46
N GLY A 18 -12.26 -6.39 -2.15
CA GLY A 18 -13.22 -5.47 -1.55
C GLY A 18 -12.89 -4.00 -1.79
N GLY A 19 -11.60 -3.63 -1.67
CA GLY A 19 -11.10 -2.30 -2.02
C GLY A 19 -11.30 -1.95 -3.49
N MET A 20 -11.09 -2.92 -4.38
CA MET A 20 -11.33 -2.75 -5.82
C MET A 20 -12.83 -2.53 -6.11
N ILE A 21 -13.71 -3.34 -5.50
CA ILE A 21 -15.17 -3.20 -5.67
C ILE A 21 -15.65 -1.84 -5.15
N THR A 22 -15.23 -1.45 -3.94
CA THR A 22 -15.61 -0.13 -3.40
C THR A 22 -15.08 1.01 -4.28
N GLY A 23 -13.86 0.90 -4.81
CA GLY A 23 -13.32 1.86 -5.78
C GLY A 23 -14.18 2.00 -7.05
N VAL A 24 -14.66 0.87 -7.60
CA VAL A 24 -15.56 0.84 -8.77
C VAL A 24 -16.90 1.52 -8.45
N LEU A 25 -17.52 1.18 -7.32
CA LEU A 25 -18.80 1.74 -6.92
C LEU A 25 -18.72 3.25 -6.68
N ILE A 26 -17.67 3.71 -5.97
CA ILE A 26 -17.43 5.13 -5.71
C ILE A 26 -17.24 5.91 -7.01
N ASN A 27 -16.51 5.36 -7.97
CA ASN A 27 -16.32 6.02 -9.26
C ASN A 27 -17.66 6.19 -10.00
N ARG A 28 -18.52 5.16 -10.00
CA ARG A 28 -19.82 5.22 -10.67
C ARG A 28 -20.77 6.25 -10.09
N THR A 29 -20.73 6.47 -8.77
CA THR A 29 -21.65 7.40 -8.10
C THR A 29 -21.13 8.83 -8.14
N LEU A 30 -19.86 9.06 -7.80
CA LEU A 30 -19.30 10.41 -7.63
C LEU A 30 -18.92 11.07 -8.96
N GLY A 31 -18.55 10.29 -9.98
CA GLY A 31 -17.91 10.85 -11.17
C GLY A 31 -16.47 11.36 -10.93
N PRO A 32 -15.78 11.86 -11.97
CA PRO A 32 -14.34 12.12 -11.91
C PRO A 32 -13.93 13.22 -10.92
N GLU A 33 -14.66 14.35 -10.89
CA GLU A 33 -14.30 15.51 -10.05
C GLU A 33 -14.42 15.19 -8.55
N ASN A 34 -15.59 14.71 -8.12
CA ASN A 34 -15.84 14.33 -6.73
C ASN A 34 -14.96 13.14 -6.30
N ARG A 35 -14.64 12.22 -7.23
CA ARG A 35 -13.64 11.18 -6.98
C ARG A 35 -12.27 11.78 -6.74
N GLY A 36 -11.85 12.77 -7.53
CA GLY A 36 -10.59 13.48 -7.34
C GLY A 36 -10.49 14.19 -6.00
N LEU A 37 -11.56 14.88 -5.60
CA LEU A 37 -11.67 15.49 -4.28
C LEU A 37 -11.49 14.46 -3.16
N LEU A 38 -12.25 13.36 -3.19
CA LEU A 38 -12.14 12.28 -2.22
C LEU A 38 -10.74 11.65 -2.22
N THR A 39 -10.13 11.52 -3.39
CA THR A 39 -8.79 10.95 -3.55
C THR A 39 -7.73 11.83 -2.92
N SER A 40 -7.80 13.15 -3.16
CA SER A 40 -6.90 14.11 -2.52
C SER A 40 -7.04 14.10 -1.00
N LEU A 41 -8.26 13.96 -0.45
CA LEU A 41 -8.47 13.83 0.99
C LEU A 41 -7.87 12.52 1.54
N THR A 42 -8.14 11.40 0.88
CA THR A 42 -7.69 10.05 1.30
C THR A 42 -6.19 9.81 1.11
N PHE A 43 -5.53 10.56 0.22
CA PHE A 43 -4.09 10.41 -0.02
C PHE A 43 -3.23 10.90 1.15
N TRP A 44 -3.49 12.11 1.66
CA TRP A 44 -2.68 12.73 2.72
C TRP A 44 -2.87 12.06 4.08
N GLN A 45 -4.03 11.48 4.27
CA GLN A 45 -4.49 10.83 5.48
C GLN A 45 -3.51 9.77 6.04
N PRO A 46 -3.21 8.66 5.32
CA PRO A 46 -2.27 7.66 5.83
C PRO A 46 -0.86 8.21 5.96
N LEU A 47 -0.47 9.17 5.12
CA LEU A 47 0.85 9.80 5.18
C LEU A 47 1.07 10.55 6.50
N ILE A 48 0.12 11.42 6.87
CA ILE A 48 0.16 12.14 8.16
C ILE A 48 0.11 11.14 9.31
N ALA A 49 -0.80 10.16 9.25
CA ALA A 49 -0.97 9.22 10.35
C ALA A 49 0.28 8.36 10.57
N ILE A 50 0.92 7.89 9.49
CA ILE A 50 2.18 7.14 9.54
C ILE A 50 3.28 7.98 10.21
N PHE A 51 3.43 9.25 9.82
CA PHE A 51 4.43 10.16 10.39
C PHE A 51 4.31 10.34 11.91
N VAL A 52 3.12 10.13 12.45
CA VAL A 52 2.82 10.41 13.85
C VAL A 52 2.80 9.12 14.68
N THR A 53 2.77 7.94 14.07
CA THR A 53 2.79 6.64 14.79
C THR A 53 4.15 6.22 15.37
N PHE A 54 5.27 6.79 14.92
CA PHE A 54 6.65 6.49 15.40
C PHE A 54 7.01 4.99 15.56
N GLY A 55 6.42 4.11 14.75
CA GLY A 55 6.73 2.68 14.73
C GLY A 55 6.26 1.88 15.96
N VAL A 56 5.28 2.40 16.72
CA VAL A 56 4.81 1.73 17.94
C VAL A 56 4.13 0.38 17.62
N HIS A 57 3.42 0.30 16.49
CA HIS A 57 2.83 -0.94 15.98
C HIS A 57 3.85 -2.09 15.87
N GLU A 58 4.98 -1.86 15.20
CA GLU A 58 6.04 -2.83 14.96
C GLU A 58 6.73 -3.22 16.27
N SER A 59 6.96 -2.23 17.13
CA SER A 59 7.57 -2.42 18.45
C SER A 59 6.73 -3.33 19.34
N LEU A 60 5.40 -3.13 19.37
CA LEU A 60 4.49 -3.99 20.11
C LEU A 60 4.46 -5.41 19.56
N SER A 61 4.33 -5.54 18.23
CA SER A 61 4.35 -6.86 17.60
C SER A 61 5.64 -7.61 17.93
N TYR A 62 6.77 -6.91 17.96
CA TYR A 62 8.07 -7.46 18.33
C TYR A 62 8.13 -7.90 19.79
N PHE A 63 7.81 -7.03 20.74
CA PHE A 63 7.94 -7.36 22.17
C PHE A 63 6.93 -8.40 22.65
N ILE A 64 5.69 -8.34 22.17
CA ILE A 64 4.66 -9.31 22.52
C ILE A 64 4.97 -10.67 21.89
N GLY A 65 5.41 -10.68 20.63
CA GLY A 65 5.80 -11.94 19.96
C GLY A 65 7.06 -12.57 20.54
N ARG A 66 8.02 -11.77 21.03
CA ARG A 66 9.25 -12.27 21.68
C ARG A 66 9.00 -12.73 23.12
N TYR A 67 8.07 -12.11 23.84
CA TYR A 67 7.80 -12.38 25.26
C TYR A 67 6.30 -12.59 25.55
N PRO A 68 5.68 -13.64 25.00
CA PRO A 68 4.22 -13.83 25.01
C PRO A 68 3.58 -14.09 26.39
N HIS A 69 4.37 -14.48 27.40
CA HIS A 69 3.91 -14.75 28.77
C HIS A 69 4.41 -13.72 29.80
N SER A 70 4.92 -12.58 29.34
CA SER A 70 5.44 -11.57 30.26
C SER A 70 4.31 -10.80 30.95
N SER A 71 4.43 -10.58 32.25
CA SER A 71 3.61 -9.61 33.00
C SER A 71 3.70 -8.18 32.47
N ARG A 72 4.68 -7.90 31.58
CA ARG A 72 4.85 -6.61 30.90
C ARG A 72 3.83 -6.37 29.78
N ILE A 73 3.09 -7.38 29.32
CA ILE A 73 2.13 -7.21 28.20
C ILE A 73 1.04 -6.19 28.56
N GLN A 74 0.44 -6.26 29.74
CA GLN A 74 -0.56 -5.28 30.17
C GLN A 74 0.00 -3.85 30.18
N LYS A 75 1.26 -3.69 30.56
CA LYS A 75 1.96 -2.40 30.57
C LYS A 75 2.27 -1.91 29.14
N LEU A 76 2.62 -2.82 28.23
CA LEU A 76 2.79 -2.51 26.80
C LEU A 76 1.47 -2.03 26.16
N ILE A 77 0.36 -2.72 26.46
CA ILE A 77 -0.99 -2.33 26.02
C ILE A 77 -1.38 -0.97 26.61
N SER A 78 -1.06 -0.74 27.89
CA SER A 78 -1.30 0.55 28.55
C SER A 78 -0.50 1.66 27.88
N SER A 79 0.82 1.50 27.73
CA SER A 79 1.69 2.46 27.05
C SER A 79 1.24 2.76 25.62
N GLN A 80 0.71 1.76 24.91
CA GLN A 80 0.15 1.97 23.58
C GLN A 80 -1.05 2.91 23.59
N PHE A 81 -1.95 2.77 24.57
CA PHE A 81 -3.11 3.66 24.68
C PHE A 81 -2.68 5.12 24.89
N TYR A 82 -1.71 5.37 25.79
CA TYR A 82 -1.17 6.71 26.02
C TYR A 82 -0.47 7.28 24.78
N PHE A 83 0.37 6.48 24.11
CA PHE A 83 1.02 6.94 22.88
C PHE A 83 0.03 7.17 21.76
N SER A 84 -0.98 6.31 21.60
CA SER A 84 -2.03 6.51 20.61
C SER A 84 -2.76 7.82 20.84
N SER A 85 -3.18 8.12 22.08
CA SER A 85 -3.82 9.40 22.42
C SER A 85 -2.90 10.60 22.15
N PHE A 86 -1.66 10.55 22.64
CA PHE A 86 -0.70 11.64 22.50
C PHE A 86 -0.37 11.92 21.03
N PHE A 87 -0.06 10.89 20.26
CA PHE A 87 0.23 11.00 18.85
C PHE A 87 -1.01 11.41 18.05
N SER A 88 -2.20 10.92 18.38
CA SER A 88 -3.42 11.37 17.71
C SER A 88 -3.65 12.88 17.88
N LEU A 89 -3.45 13.40 19.09
CA LEU A 89 -3.57 14.84 19.36
C LEU A 89 -2.53 15.65 18.58
N ILE A 90 -1.27 15.21 18.57
CA ILE A 90 -0.22 15.84 17.78
C ILE A 90 -0.57 15.81 16.29
N GLY A 91 -1.02 14.67 15.78
CA GLY A 91 -1.36 14.51 14.38
C GLY A 91 -2.54 15.39 13.96
N MET A 92 -3.56 15.53 14.80
CA MET A 92 -4.65 16.48 14.57
C MET A 92 -4.16 17.93 14.61
N ALA A 93 -3.34 18.29 15.61
CA ALA A 93 -2.80 19.65 15.76
C ALA A 93 -1.89 20.04 14.58
N LEU A 94 -1.07 19.12 14.08
CA LEU A 94 -0.25 19.32 12.87
C LEU A 94 -1.08 19.24 11.58
N GLY A 95 -2.18 18.47 11.59
CA GLY A 95 -3.07 18.32 10.44
C GLY A 95 -3.86 19.59 10.10
N VAL A 96 -4.25 20.39 11.10
CA VAL A 96 -4.96 21.68 10.90
C VAL A 96 -4.16 22.67 10.02
N PRO A 97 -2.92 23.06 10.36
CA PRO A 97 -2.13 23.94 9.50
C PRO A 97 -1.79 23.27 8.18
N PHE A 98 -1.55 21.95 8.18
CA PHE A 98 -1.27 21.20 6.94
C PHE A 98 -2.42 21.31 5.93
N ILE A 99 -3.66 21.09 6.36
CA ILE A 99 -4.86 21.26 5.53
C ILE A 99 -4.96 22.72 5.05
N HIS A 100 -4.74 23.68 5.93
CA HIS A 100 -4.84 25.10 5.56
C HIS A 100 -3.87 25.48 4.44
N PHE A 101 -2.61 25.06 4.50
CA PHE A 101 -1.61 25.41 3.50
C PHE A 101 -1.71 24.60 2.21
N PHE A 102 -1.97 23.29 2.30
CA PHE A 102 -1.86 22.38 1.16
C PHE A 102 -3.19 21.99 0.51
N VAL A 103 -4.31 22.12 1.24
CA VAL A 103 -5.63 21.59 0.81
C VAL A 103 -6.65 22.72 0.64
N ALA A 104 -6.75 23.65 1.60
CA ALA A 104 -7.81 24.66 1.62
C ALA A 104 -7.72 25.66 0.45
N ASN A 105 -6.52 25.89 -0.10
CA ASN A 105 -6.33 26.76 -1.26
C ASN A 105 -6.86 26.17 -2.58
N LYS A 106 -7.19 24.87 -2.64
CA LYS A 106 -7.58 24.20 -3.89
C LYS A 106 -9.09 24.06 -4.12
N ALA A 107 -9.94 24.22 -3.09
CA ALA A 107 -11.40 24.32 -3.24
C ALA A 107 -12.08 24.78 -1.95
N GLY A 108 -13.09 25.65 -2.07
CA GLY A 108 -13.88 26.14 -0.94
C GLY A 108 -14.63 25.03 -0.17
N GLU A 109 -15.26 24.10 -0.89
CA GLU A 109 -15.98 22.95 -0.28
C GLU A 109 -15.06 21.90 0.35
N MET A 110 -13.79 21.88 -0.05
CA MET A 110 -12.81 20.93 0.45
C MET A 110 -12.36 21.26 1.88
N GLY A 111 -12.42 22.53 2.27
CA GLY A 111 -11.96 22.99 3.59
C GLY A 111 -12.71 22.34 4.73
N SER A 112 -14.05 22.40 4.72
CA SER A 112 -14.89 21.83 5.80
C SER A 112 -14.77 20.31 5.90
N LEU A 113 -14.79 19.61 4.75
CA LEU A 113 -14.61 18.16 4.68
C LEU A 113 -13.23 17.73 5.17
N ALA A 114 -12.18 18.47 4.82
CA ALA A 114 -10.82 18.16 5.26
C ALA A 114 -10.68 18.21 6.78
N TYR A 115 -11.30 19.18 7.46
CA TYR A 115 -11.26 19.27 8.93
C TYR A 115 -11.97 18.09 9.60
N ILE A 116 -13.15 17.68 9.10
CA ILE A 116 -13.83 16.48 9.59
C ILE A 116 -12.95 15.24 9.36
N TYR A 117 -12.23 15.21 8.24
CA TYR A 117 -11.35 14.10 7.89
C TYR A 117 -10.13 13.95 8.81
N LEU A 118 -9.76 14.97 9.60
CA LEU A 118 -8.73 14.84 10.64
C LEU A 118 -9.09 13.80 11.71
N LEU A 119 -10.38 13.52 11.91
CA LEU A 119 -10.83 12.45 12.81
C LEU A 119 -10.36 11.06 12.37
N PHE A 120 -9.90 10.89 11.14
CA PHE A 120 -9.27 9.64 10.76
C PHE A 120 -7.98 9.37 11.55
N ILE A 121 -7.17 10.39 11.83
CA ILE A 121 -5.86 10.23 12.45
C ILE A 121 -5.97 9.43 13.75
N PRO A 122 -6.83 9.80 14.73
CA PRO A 122 -7.01 8.98 15.92
C PRO A 122 -7.49 7.57 15.59
N LEU A 123 -8.50 7.43 14.74
CA LEU A 123 -9.06 6.12 14.41
C LEU A 123 -8.00 5.19 13.81
N TYR A 124 -7.14 5.70 12.92
CA TYR A 124 -6.07 4.94 12.30
C TYR A 124 -4.93 4.61 13.26
N VAL A 125 -4.46 5.61 14.02
CA VAL A 125 -3.38 5.42 14.99
C VAL A 125 -3.80 4.33 15.97
N PHE A 126 -4.98 4.44 16.60
CA PHE A 126 -5.47 3.39 17.50
C PHE A 126 -5.66 2.04 16.79
N SER A 127 -6.26 2.02 15.60
CA SER A 127 -6.51 0.78 14.86
C SER A 127 -5.25 -0.01 14.53
N THR A 128 -4.24 0.67 13.98
CA THR A 128 -2.94 0.05 13.63
C THR A 128 -2.22 -0.43 14.88
N ASN A 129 -2.25 0.39 15.91
CA ASN A 129 -1.65 0.13 17.21
C ASN A 129 -2.23 -1.10 17.92
N PHE A 130 -3.55 -1.27 17.90
CA PHE A 130 -4.22 -2.47 18.39
C PHE A 130 -3.94 -3.71 17.53
N GLN A 131 -3.91 -3.55 16.20
CA GLN A 131 -3.53 -4.64 15.29
C GLN A 131 -2.13 -5.19 15.60
N GLY A 132 -1.19 -4.34 16.04
CA GLY A 132 0.17 -4.75 16.42
C GLY A 132 0.19 -5.70 17.62
N ILE A 133 -0.75 -5.53 18.56
CA ILE A 133 -0.91 -6.42 19.71
C ILE A 133 -1.31 -7.83 19.24
N PHE A 134 -2.36 -7.94 18.43
CA PHE A 134 -2.83 -9.24 17.93
C PHE A 134 -1.83 -9.90 17.00
N LEU A 135 -1.12 -9.11 16.20
CA LEU A 135 -0.05 -9.60 15.33
C LEU A 135 1.09 -10.21 16.17
N GLY A 136 1.51 -9.53 17.24
CA GLY A 136 2.51 -10.05 18.19
C GLY A 136 2.05 -11.29 18.92
N GLN A 137 0.78 -11.36 19.32
CA GLN A 137 0.17 -12.56 19.92
C GLN A 137 -0.01 -13.72 18.93
N GLN A 138 0.26 -13.50 17.65
CA GLN A 138 -0.05 -14.44 16.56
C GLN A 138 -1.55 -14.80 16.49
N ASN A 139 -2.41 -13.93 17.03
CA ASN A 139 -3.86 -14.07 16.94
C ASN A 139 -4.36 -13.48 15.60
N TYR A 140 -3.97 -14.15 14.52
CA TYR A 140 -4.32 -13.75 13.17
C TYR A 140 -5.83 -13.76 12.92
N ARG A 141 -6.63 -14.47 13.72
CA ARG A 141 -8.10 -14.47 13.59
C ARG A 141 -8.67 -13.10 13.92
N VAL A 142 -8.30 -12.52 15.06
CA VAL A 142 -8.76 -11.18 15.46
C VAL A 142 -8.17 -10.10 14.56
N PHE A 143 -6.87 -10.22 14.22
CA PHE A 143 -6.21 -9.32 13.27
C PHE A 143 -6.94 -9.27 11.92
N ASN A 144 -7.33 -10.43 11.39
CA ASN A 144 -8.03 -10.49 10.11
C ASN A 144 -9.51 -10.10 10.22
N PHE A 145 -10.17 -10.44 11.33
CA PHE A 145 -11.55 -10.02 11.60
C PHE A 145 -11.68 -8.50 11.57
N PHE A 146 -10.71 -7.76 12.15
CA PHE A 146 -10.66 -6.30 12.06
C PHE A 146 -10.74 -5.80 10.62
N ARG A 147 -9.86 -6.33 9.75
CA ARG A 147 -9.71 -5.88 8.37
C ARG A 147 -10.95 -6.20 7.54
N VAL A 148 -11.54 -7.37 7.76
CA VAL A 148 -12.78 -7.79 7.10
C VAL A 148 -13.96 -6.96 7.60
N LEU A 149 -14.05 -6.68 8.90
CA LEU A 149 -15.13 -5.88 9.47
C LEU A 149 -15.09 -4.44 8.94
N GLN A 150 -13.92 -3.82 8.92
CA GLN A 150 -13.74 -2.47 8.35
C GLN A 150 -14.10 -2.43 6.86
N MET A 151 -13.57 -3.37 6.06
CA MET A 151 -13.82 -3.42 4.62
C MET A 151 -15.29 -3.74 4.32
N GLY A 152 -15.90 -4.66 5.07
CA GLY A 152 -17.28 -5.07 4.93
C GLY A 152 -18.26 -3.97 5.31
N SER A 153 -18.06 -3.30 6.44
CA SER A 153 -18.91 -2.17 6.86
C SER A 153 -18.85 -1.02 5.85
N TYR A 154 -17.65 -0.70 5.34
CA TYR A 154 -17.50 0.31 4.31
C TYR A 154 -18.18 -0.09 3.00
N LEU A 155 -18.00 -1.33 2.54
CA LEU A 155 -18.66 -1.82 1.32
C LEU A 155 -20.19 -1.79 1.43
N ILE A 156 -20.75 -2.20 2.57
CA ILE A 156 -22.20 -2.14 2.81
C ILE A 156 -22.70 -0.69 2.75
N GLY A 157 -21.99 0.24 3.38
CA GLY A 157 -22.32 1.67 3.32
C GLY A 157 -22.27 2.22 1.91
N ILE A 158 -21.22 1.88 1.14
CA ILE A 158 -21.09 2.31 -0.27
C ILE A 158 -22.19 1.72 -1.14
N LEU A 159 -22.57 0.45 -0.94
CA LEU A 159 -23.71 -0.15 -1.63
C LEU A 159 -25.02 0.58 -1.32
N PHE A 160 -25.22 0.98 -0.06
CA PHE A 160 -26.39 1.78 0.33
C PHE A 160 -26.42 3.14 -0.38
N LEU A 161 -25.30 3.86 -0.45
CA LEU A 161 -25.21 5.12 -1.21
C LEU A 161 -25.41 4.90 -2.71
N PHE A 162 -24.90 3.80 -3.24
CA PHE A 162 -25.08 3.43 -4.64
C PHE A 162 -26.56 3.22 -4.97
N PHE A 163 -27.31 2.46 -4.16
CA PHE A 163 -28.74 2.22 -4.40
C PHE A 163 -29.63 3.44 -4.12
N THR A 164 -29.19 4.37 -3.28
CA THR A 164 -29.90 5.63 -3.02
C THR A 164 -29.52 6.75 -4.00
N ASN A 165 -28.62 6.50 -4.96
CA ASN A 165 -28.08 7.48 -5.90
C ASN A 165 -27.52 8.75 -5.23
N ASN A 166 -26.89 8.58 -4.06
CA ASN A 166 -26.28 9.69 -3.33
C ASN A 166 -24.85 9.94 -3.83
N ASP A 167 -24.62 11.14 -4.38
CA ASP A 167 -23.37 11.61 -4.95
C ASP A 167 -22.64 12.65 -4.07
N GLU A 168 -23.14 12.92 -2.86
CA GLU A 168 -22.53 13.86 -1.93
C GLU A 168 -21.28 13.25 -1.28
N ILE A 169 -20.12 13.88 -1.52
CA ILE A 169 -18.81 13.44 -0.99
C ILE A 169 -18.82 13.28 0.54
N PHE A 170 -19.56 14.15 1.24
CA PHE A 170 -19.69 14.12 2.69
C PHE A 170 -20.09 12.72 3.20
N ASN A 171 -21.03 12.07 2.53
CA ASN A 171 -21.53 10.76 2.95
C ASN A 171 -20.47 9.67 2.81
N TYR A 172 -19.62 9.73 1.77
CA TYR A 172 -18.50 8.80 1.58
C TYR A 172 -17.43 8.98 2.65
N VAL A 173 -17.10 10.22 2.99
CA VAL A 173 -16.16 10.56 4.05
C VAL A 173 -16.67 10.06 5.41
N VAL A 174 -17.92 10.36 5.75
CA VAL A 174 -18.53 9.95 7.02
C VAL A 174 -18.62 8.43 7.12
N LEU A 175 -19.05 7.74 6.06
CA LEU A 175 -19.08 6.29 6.03
C LEU A 175 -17.72 5.66 6.25
N PHE A 176 -16.67 6.24 5.66
CA PHE A 176 -15.31 5.74 5.86
C PHE A 176 -14.89 5.86 7.34
N LEU A 177 -15.16 7.02 7.97
CA LEU A 177 -14.88 7.25 9.39
C LEU A 177 -15.70 6.31 10.30
N ILE A 178 -17.00 6.16 10.03
CA ILE A 178 -17.88 5.25 10.77
C ILE A 178 -17.39 3.80 10.64
N SER A 179 -17.00 3.37 9.45
CA SER A 179 -16.50 2.02 9.20
C SER A 179 -15.23 1.73 9.99
N GLN A 180 -14.32 2.70 10.06
CA GLN A 180 -13.11 2.62 10.88
C GLN A 180 -13.44 2.60 12.38
N LEU A 181 -14.40 3.42 12.83
CA LEU A 181 -14.86 3.47 14.22
C LEU A 181 -15.50 2.15 14.66
N ILE A 182 -16.39 1.57 13.85
CA ILE A 182 -17.02 0.26 14.11
C ILE A 182 -15.95 -0.81 14.31
N ALA A 183 -14.97 -0.86 13.41
CA ALA A 183 -13.88 -1.83 13.49
C ALA A 183 -13.05 -1.64 14.76
N LEU A 184 -12.78 -0.39 15.16
CA LEU A 184 -12.02 -0.07 16.36
C LEU A 184 -12.78 -0.47 17.64
N LEU A 185 -14.06 -0.11 17.76
CA LEU A 185 -14.89 -0.42 18.92
C LEU A 185 -15.06 -1.93 19.14
N ALA A 186 -15.19 -2.70 18.04
CA ALA A 186 -15.26 -4.16 18.11
C ALA A 186 -14.05 -4.81 18.79
N ILE A 187 -12.90 -4.13 18.81
CA ILE A 187 -11.63 -4.65 19.32
C ILE A 187 -11.21 -4.07 20.66
N ILE A 188 -11.59 -2.81 20.95
CA ILE A 188 -11.30 -2.21 22.24
C ILE A 188 -12.02 -2.96 23.37
N ASN A 189 -13.27 -3.39 23.16
CA ASN A 189 -14.08 -4.07 24.17
C ASN A 189 -13.40 -5.30 24.82
N PRO A 190 -12.86 -6.27 24.05
CA PRO A 190 -12.18 -7.42 24.65
C PRO A 190 -10.86 -7.07 25.35
N ILE A 191 -10.24 -5.92 25.05
CA ILE A 191 -8.99 -5.48 25.69
C ILE A 191 -9.27 -4.69 26.97
N ALA A 192 -10.29 -3.84 26.96
CA ALA A 192 -10.70 -3.01 28.11
C ALA A 192 -11.13 -3.87 29.32
N ASN A 193 -11.69 -5.06 29.07
CA ASN A 193 -12.11 -5.99 30.12
C ASN A 193 -10.94 -6.68 30.87
N ASN A 194 -9.70 -6.52 30.41
CA ASN A 194 -8.53 -7.24 30.97
C ASN A 194 -7.71 -6.45 32.01
N GLY A 195 -8.21 -5.32 32.51
CA GLY A 195 -7.67 -4.63 33.68
C GLY A 195 -7.38 -3.13 33.51
N ILE A 196 -6.93 -2.50 34.60
CA ILE A 196 -6.67 -1.06 34.69
C ILE A 196 -5.40 -0.68 33.90
N LEU A 197 -5.50 0.36 33.06
CA LEU A 197 -4.36 0.92 32.33
C LEU A 197 -3.34 1.50 33.31
N LYS A 198 -2.12 0.93 33.33
CA LYS A 198 -1.01 1.41 34.17
C LYS A 198 0.19 1.75 33.30
N TYR A 199 0.43 3.04 33.12
CA TYR A 199 1.60 3.52 32.38
C TYR A 199 2.89 3.32 33.18
N GLU A 200 3.94 2.81 32.50
CA GLU A 200 5.29 2.77 33.06
C GLU A 200 6.28 3.40 32.07
N ASN A 201 6.95 4.48 32.51
CA ASN A 201 7.84 5.27 31.65
C ASN A 201 8.99 4.44 31.03
N LYS A 202 9.54 3.48 31.78
CA LYS A 202 10.61 2.59 31.28
C LYS A 202 10.15 1.75 30.09
N ILE A 203 8.93 1.24 30.14
CA ILE A 203 8.33 0.42 29.08
C ILE A 203 7.94 1.31 27.89
N GLY A 204 7.42 2.51 28.15
CA GLY A 204 7.14 3.51 27.12
C GLY A 204 8.39 3.90 26.31
N LYS A 205 9.49 4.23 27.00
CA LYS A 205 10.78 4.54 26.34
C LYS A 205 11.32 3.37 25.53
N LEU A 206 11.22 2.16 26.07
CA LEU A 206 11.63 0.94 25.38
C LEU A 206 10.81 0.69 24.11
N LEU A 207 9.50 0.95 24.14
CA LEU A 207 8.62 0.89 22.98
C LEU A 207 9.04 1.90 21.90
N LEU A 208 9.22 3.18 22.26
CA LEU A 208 9.59 4.23 21.31
C LEU A 208 10.97 4.02 20.70
N ASN A 209 11.98 3.72 21.51
CA ASN A 209 13.34 3.49 21.01
C ASN A 209 13.38 2.35 20.00
N LYS A 210 12.64 1.26 20.26
CA LYS A 210 12.56 0.15 19.33
C LYS A 210 11.70 0.49 18.11
N GLY A 211 10.60 1.23 18.29
CA GLY A 211 9.74 1.71 17.21
C GLY A 211 10.50 2.56 16.20
N LEU A 212 11.29 3.53 16.67
CA LEU A 212 12.13 4.39 15.82
C LEU A 212 13.08 3.59 14.91
N SER A 213 13.61 2.45 15.38
CA SER A 213 14.48 1.59 14.57
C SER A 213 13.77 0.89 13.40
N PHE A 214 12.47 0.62 13.53
CA PHE A 214 11.63 0.05 12.45
C PHE A 214 10.97 1.12 11.59
N TYR A 215 10.70 2.27 12.20
CA TYR A 215 9.97 3.39 11.64
C TYR A 215 10.65 3.99 10.40
N LEU A 216 11.96 4.28 10.47
CA LEU A 216 12.67 4.92 9.36
C LEU A 216 12.64 4.08 8.07
N PRO A 217 13.02 2.78 8.09
CA PRO A 217 12.88 1.94 6.91
C PRO A 217 11.44 1.80 6.40
N PHE A 218 10.47 1.79 7.32
CA PHE A 218 9.05 1.65 6.97
C PHE A 218 8.51 2.88 6.24
N ILE A 219 8.76 4.08 6.77
CA ILE A 219 8.40 5.34 6.13
C ILE A 219 9.05 5.46 4.77
N LEU A 220 10.36 5.26 4.68
CA LEU A 220 11.07 5.38 3.40
C LEU A 220 10.49 4.41 2.35
N GLY A 221 10.10 3.21 2.77
CA GLY A 221 9.46 2.22 1.90
C GLY A 221 8.05 2.59 1.45
N ILE A 222 7.25 3.28 2.29
CA ILE A 222 5.91 3.73 1.89
C ILE A 222 6.02 4.95 0.98
N TYR A 223 6.78 5.97 1.38
CA TYR A 223 6.91 7.20 0.59
C TYR A 223 7.55 6.96 -0.78
N SER A 224 8.47 6.00 -0.90
CA SER A 224 9.05 5.64 -2.20
C SER A 224 8.02 5.16 -3.23
N THR A 225 6.85 4.70 -2.78
CA THR A 225 5.77 4.20 -3.63
C THR A 225 4.65 5.20 -3.89
N GLN A 226 4.73 6.40 -3.31
CA GLN A 226 3.67 7.42 -3.35
C GLN A 226 4.10 8.71 -4.06
N TRP A 227 5.31 8.75 -4.63
CA TRP A 227 5.84 9.93 -5.33
C TRP A 227 5.01 10.33 -6.54
N ASP A 228 4.47 9.34 -7.25
CA ASP A 228 3.54 9.51 -8.35
C ASP A 228 2.28 10.24 -7.91
N MET A 229 1.60 9.73 -6.88
CA MET A 229 0.35 10.27 -6.40
C MET A 229 0.54 11.63 -5.69
N LEU A 230 1.69 11.80 -5.01
CA LEU A 230 2.10 13.09 -4.46
C LEU A 230 2.23 14.14 -5.56
N PHE A 231 2.82 13.78 -6.71
CA PHE A 231 2.93 14.68 -7.84
C PHE A 231 1.53 15.00 -8.41
N VAL A 232 0.66 13.99 -8.56
CA VAL A 232 -0.71 14.12 -9.08
C VAL A 232 -1.53 15.12 -8.25
N VAL A 233 -1.64 14.90 -6.94
CA VAL A 233 -2.48 15.71 -6.04
C VAL A 233 -1.99 17.16 -5.94
N ASN A 234 -0.70 17.41 -6.13
CA ASN A 234 -0.12 18.75 -6.04
C ASN A 234 -0.20 19.56 -7.34
N HIS A 235 -0.21 18.91 -8.51
CA HIS A 235 -0.06 19.63 -9.79
C HIS A 235 -1.29 19.59 -10.70
N PHE A 236 -2.22 18.66 -10.49
CA PHE A 236 -3.39 18.49 -11.35
C PHE A 236 -4.69 18.92 -10.65
N ASN A 237 -5.73 19.16 -11.46
CA ASN A 237 -7.07 19.49 -10.95
C ASN A 237 -7.83 18.22 -10.48
N PHE A 238 -8.97 18.39 -9.79
CA PHE A 238 -9.69 17.24 -9.23
C PHE A 238 -10.19 16.26 -10.30
N THR A 239 -10.67 16.72 -11.45
CA THR A 239 -11.08 15.84 -12.55
C THR A 239 -9.92 14.94 -13.00
N GLU A 240 -8.75 15.51 -13.25
CA GLU A 240 -7.53 14.79 -13.63
C GLU A 240 -7.07 13.81 -12.54
N ILE A 241 -7.13 14.21 -11.27
CA ILE A 241 -6.82 13.35 -10.12
C ILE A 241 -7.79 12.15 -10.09
N GLY A 242 -9.08 12.37 -10.33
CA GLY A 242 -10.08 11.32 -10.40
C GLY A 242 -9.87 10.34 -11.55
N LEU A 243 -9.57 10.86 -12.74
CA LEU A 243 -9.23 10.05 -13.92
C LEU A 243 -7.95 9.21 -13.68
N TYR A 244 -6.92 9.81 -13.08
CA TYR A 244 -5.71 9.10 -12.66
C TYR A 244 -6.02 7.99 -11.66
N GLN A 245 -6.79 8.30 -10.61
CA GLN A 245 -7.11 7.34 -9.57
C GLN A 245 -7.92 6.16 -10.11
N ALA A 246 -8.82 6.40 -11.06
CA ALA A 246 -9.58 5.35 -11.74
C ALA A 246 -8.64 4.40 -12.51
N ALA A 247 -7.75 4.95 -13.34
CA ALA A 247 -6.75 4.18 -14.07
C ALA A 247 -5.77 3.44 -13.13
N TYR A 248 -5.26 4.12 -12.10
CA TYR A 248 -4.39 3.59 -11.05
C TYR A 248 -5.02 2.38 -10.34
N THR A 249 -6.31 2.48 -9.98
CA THR A 249 -7.02 1.43 -9.24
C THR A 249 -6.99 0.11 -10.03
N ILE A 250 -7.21 0.15 -11.35
CA ILE A 250 -7.16 -1.05 -12.20
C ILE A 250 -5.69 -1.50 -12.37
N ALA A 251 -4.81 -0.60 -12.81
CA ALA A 251 -3.42 -0.92 -13.13
C ALA A 251 -2.65 -1.50 -11.93
N ASN A 252 -2.70 -0.84 -10.77
CA ASN A 252 -1.95 -1.28 -9.60
C ASN A 252 -2.59 -2.50 -8.92
N SER A 253 -3.92 -2.52 -8.70
CA SER A 253 -4.55 -3.63 -7.95
C SER A 253 -4.38 -4.98 -8.65
N SER A 254 -4.53 -4.99 -9.97
CA SER A 254 -4.36 -6.20 -10.80
C SER A 254 -2.90 -6.71 -10.76
N ALA A 255 -1.92 -5.82 -10.92
CA ALA A 255 -0.50 -6.16 -10.84
C ALA A 255 -0.08 -6.59 -9.42
N LEU A 256 -0.64 -5.96 -8.39
CA LEU A 256 -0.31 -6.22 -6.99
C LEU A 256 -0.76 -7.60 -6.53
N ILE A 257 -1.91 -8.10 -7.00
CA ILE A 257 -2.37 -9.47 -6.71
C ILE A 257 -1.33 -10.50 -7.18
N ILE A 258 -0.79 -10.32 -8.38
CA ILE A 258 0.29 -11.17 -8.92
C ILE A 258 1.54 -11.01 -8.04
N ALA A 259 1.97 -9.79 -7.76
CA ALA A 259 3.19 -9.54 -6.99
C ALA A 259 3.15 -10.15 -5.59
N VAL A 260 2.04 -10.01 -4.87
CA VAL A 260 1.86 -10.60 -3.54
C VAL A 260 1.88 -12.13 -3.60
N THR A 261 1.24 -12.72 -4.60
CA THR A 261 1.23 -14.17 -4.81
C THR A 261 2.64 -14.71 -5.03
N PHE A 262 3.42 -14.06 -5.89
CA PHE A 262 4.82 -14.43 -6.12
C PHE A 262 5.68 -14.24 -4.87
N GLN A 263 5.54 -13.13 -4.15
CA GLN A 263 6.30 -12.88 -2.92
C GLN A 263 6.03 -13.95 -1.86
N PHE A 264 4.79 -14.43 -1.76
CA PHE A 264 4.39 -15.48 -0.84
C PHE A 264 4.98 -16.85 -1.19
N LEU A 265 5.09 -17.18 -2.49
CA LEU A 265 5.59 -18.48 -2.95
C LEU A 265 7.12 -18.50 -3.03
N VAL A 266 7.71 -17.50 -3.69
CA VAL A 266 9.12 -17.47 -4.05
C VAL A 266 10.01 -17.29 -2.82
N PHE A 267 9.63 -16.42 -1.88
CA PHE A 267 10.50 -16.13 -0.73
C PHE A 267 10.74 -17.36 0.17
N PRO A 268 9.71 -18.09 0.64
CA PRO A 268 9.92 -19.30 1.45
C PRO A 268 10.60 -20.44 0.68
N MET A 269 10.40 -20.54 -0.63
CA MET A 269 11.07 -21.56 -1.47
C MET A 269 12.55 -21.24 -1.65
N ALA A 270 12.87 -19.97 -1.92
CA ALA A 270 14.26 -19.52 -2.09
C ALA A 270 15.08 -19.73 -0.80
N THR A 271 14.52 -19.47 0.38
CA THR A 271 15.24 -19.64 1.66
C THR A 271 15.55 -21.11 1.99
N ARG A 272 14.85 -22.08 1.39
CA ARG A 272 15.13 -23.51 1.54
C ARG A 272 16.34 -24.00 0.73
N LEU A 273 16.69 -23.28 -0.35
CA LEU A 273 17.83 -23.63 -1.19
C LEU A 273 19.13 -23.33 -0.43
N GLN A 274 19.97 -24.34 -0.22
CA GLN A 274 21.20 -24.18 0.56
C GLN A 274 22.31 -23.46 -0.21
N GLN A 275 22.45 -23.74 -1.51
CA GLN A 275 23.48 -23.11 -2.33
C GLN A 275 23.06 -21.72 -2.80
N ILE A 276 23.96 -20.74 -2.65
CA ILE A 276 23.74 -19.35 -3.08
C ILE A 276 23.47 -19.27 -4.58
N LYS A 277 24.14 -20.10 -5.39
CA LYS A 277 23.97 -20.13 -6.85
C LYS A 277 22.58 -20.65 -7.25
N ASP A 278 22.10 -21.71 -6.61
CA ASP A 278 20.75 -22.24 -6.88
C ASP A 278 19.69 -21.25 -6.40
N ARG A 279 19.90 -20.62 -5.24
CA ARG A 279 19.00 -19.60 -4.70
C ARG A 279 18.92 -18.37 -5.61
N SER A 280 20.05 -17.86 -6.09
CA SER A 280 20.08 -16.68 -6.97
C SER A 280 19.44 -16.97 -8.33
N LEU A 281 19.70 -18.16 -8.89
CA LEU A 281 19.12 -18.59 -10.15
C LEU A 281 17.61 -18.81 -10.03
N PHE A 282 17.14 -19.43 -8.94
CA PHE A 282 15.70 -19.56 -8.64
C PHE A 282 15.00 -18.20 -8.51
N ILE A 283 15.63 -17.23 -7.82
CA ILE A 283 15.07 -15.88 -7.65
C ILE A 283 14.93 -15.17 -9.01
N VAL A 284 15.96 -15.24 -9.86
CA VAL A 284 15.94 -14.61 -11.18
C VAL A 284 14.94 -15.27 -12.11
N GLU A 285 14.89 -16.60 -12.15
CA GLU A 285 13.92 -17.35 -12.96
C GLU A 285 12.49 -16.95 -12.60
N ASN A 286 12.17 -16.89 -11.30
CA ASN A 286 10.85 -16.48 -10.83
C ASN A 286 10.56 -15.00 -11.06
N TYR A 287 11.57 -14.13 -10.94
CA TYR A 287 11.44 -12.73 -11.31
C TYR A 287 11.05 -12.59 -12.79
N PHE A 288 11.75 -13.25 -13.72
CA PHE A 288 11.42 -13.17 -15.15
C PHE A 288 10.07 -13.79 -15.47
N LEU A 289 9.72 -14.92 -14.84
CA LEU A 289 8.39 -15.52 -14.96
C LEU A 289 7.31 -14.52 -14.54
N SER A 290 7.50 -13.86 -13.39
CA SER A 290 6.56 -12.84 -12.88
C SER A 290 6.52 -11.60 -13.78
N LEU A 291 7.66 -11.16 -14.32
CA LEU A 291 7.75 -10.02 -15.22
C LEU A 291 6.94 -10.28 -16.49
N VAL A 292 7.10 -11.45 -17.13
CA VAL A 292 6.30 -11.79 -18.31
C VAL A 292 4.83 -11.90 -17.98
N GLY A 293 4.46 -12.54 -16.86
CA GLY A 293 3.06 -12.59 -16.43
C GLY A 293 2.45 -11.19 -16.22
N LEU A 294 3.21 -10.28 -15.60
CA LEU A 294 2.81 -8.89 -15.39
C LEU A 294 2.70 -8.11 -16.70
N LEU A 295 3.63 -8.29 -17.64
CA LEU A 295 3.59 -7.65 -18.96
C LEU A 295 2.44 -8.17 -19.82
N LEU A 296 2.14 -9.47 -19.78
CA LEU A 296 0.97 -10.05 -20.45
C LEU A 296 -0.33 -9.49 -19.88
N LEU A 297 -0.42 -9.36 -18.56
CA LEU A 297 -1.57 -8.72 -17.91
C LEU A 297 -1.67 -7.23 -18.31
N ALA A 298 -0.56 -6.50 -18.32
CA ALA A 298 -0.54 -5.10 -18.74
C ALA A 298 -0.99 -4.93 -20.20
N ALA A 299 -0.56 -5.82 -21.09
CA ALA A 299 -0.99 -5.86 -22.49
C ALA A 299 -2.49 -6.14 -22.59
N LEU A 300 -3.00 -7.14 -21.85
CA LEU A 300 -4.43 -7.46 -21.83
C LEU A 300 -5.26 -6.25 -21.35
N ILE A 301 -4.87 -5.63 -20.24
CA ILE A 301 -5.57 -4.44 -19.70
C ILE A 301 -5.48 -3.27 -20.68
N SER A 302 -4.32 -3.01 -21.30
CA SER A 302 -4.12 -1.90 -22.24
C SER A 302 -4.98 -2.08 -23.50
N LEU A 303 -5.04 -3.30 -24.05
CA LEU A 303 -5.87 -3.63 -25.21
C LEU A 303 -7.36 -3.54 -24.88
N THR A 304 -7.75 -3.93 -23.66
CA THR A 304 -9.15 -3.96 -23.24
C THR A 304 -9.63 -2.71 -22.50
N ALA A 305 -8.75 -1.71 -22.33
CA ALA A 305 -9.03 -0.49 -21.56
C ALA A 305 -10.29 0.25 -22.04
N GLN A 306 -10.53 0.27 -23.35
CA GLN A 306 -11.70 0.92 -23.96
C GLN A 306 -13.04 0.28 -23.57
N TRP A 307 -13.04 -1.00 -23.17
CA TRP A 307 -14.23 -1.67 -22.65
C TRP A 307 -14.26 -1.67 -21.13
N ILE A 308 -13.11 -1.87 -20.48
CA ILE A 308 -13.01 -1.95 -19.03
C ILE A 308 -13.45 -0.65 -18.37
N ILE A 309 -12.99 0.52 -18.85
CA ILE A 309 -13.26 1.80 -18.21
C ILE A 309 -14.76 2.15 -18.24
N PRO A 310 -15.44 2.17 -19.40
CA PRO A 310 -16.87 2.45 -19.44
C PRO A 310 -17.68 1.40 -18.69
N LEU A 311 -17.28 0.12 -18.77
CA LEU A 311 -17.96 -0.97 -18.07
C LEU A 311 -17.85 -0.83 -16.55
N LEU A 312 -16.69 -0.49 -16.01
CA LEU A 312 -16.51 -0.40 -14.56
C LEU A 312 -16.97 0.96 -14.02
N PHE A 313 -16.54 2.06 -14.62
CA PHE A 313 -16.69 3.40 -14.05
C PHE A 313 -17.73 4.28 -14.75
N GLY A 314 -18.17 3.91 -15.95
CA GLY A 314 -19.10 4.70 -16.77
C GLY A 314 -18.40 5.66 -17.74
N SER A 315 -19.16 6.21 -18.69
CA SER A 315 -18.65 7.05 -19.77
C SER A 315 -18.01 8.37 -19.32
N LYS A 316 -18.37 8.86 -18.13
CA LYS A 316 -17.71 10.04 -17.52
C LYS A 316 -16.20 9.85 -17.33
N PHE A 317 -15.69 8.61 -17.35
CA PHE A 317 -14.28 8.28 -17.19
C PHE A 317 -13.57 7.95 -18.50
N ASP A 318 -14.14 8.20 -19.67
CA ASP A 318 -13.53 7.83 -20.96
C ASP A 318 -12.12 8.44 -21.15
N GLU A 319 -11.88 9.64 -20.61
CA GLU A 319 -10.56 10.28 -20.63
C GLU A 319 -9.49 9.51 -19.80
N ALA A 320 -9.89 8.59 -18.92
CA ALA A 320 -8.99 7.71 -18.19
C ALA A 320 -8.47 6.55 -19.05
N ILE A 321 -9.04 6.28 -20.23
CA ILE A 321 -8.61 5.20 -21.13
C ILE A 321 -7.12 5.34 -21.54
N PRO A 322 -6.66 6.47 -22.11
CA PRO A 322 -5.24 6.62 -22.45
C PRO A 322 -4.32 6.55 -21.23
N ILE A 323 -4.79 7.03 -20.07
CA ILE A 323 -4.07 6.96 -18.79
C ILE A 323 -3.88 5.49 -18.37
N LEU A 324 -4.96 4.70 -18.36
CA LEU A 324 -4.92 3.27 -18.03
C LEU A 324 -4.02 2.49 -18.98
N LYS A 325 -4.06 2.81 -20.28
CA LYS A 325 -3.24 2.15 -21.30
C LYS A 325 -1.75 2.25 -21.00
N ILE A 326 -1.27 3.38 -20.47
CA ILE A 326 0.15 3.60 -20.14
C ILE A 326 0.46 3.10 -18.72
N LEU A 327 -0.41 3.42 -17.75
CA LEU A 327 -0.21 3.02 -16.36
C LEU A 327 -0.20 1.50 -16.18
N SER A 328 -0.92 0.72 -16.98
CA SER A 328 -0.87 -0.74 -16.91
C SER A 328 0.55 -1.28 -17.08
N TRP A 329 1.32 -0.72 -18.03
CA TRP A 329 2.73 -1.06 -18.23
C TRP A 329 3.62 -0.54 -17.10
N GLY A 330 3.39 0.71 -16.66
CA GLY A 330 4.16 1.31 -15.56
C GLY A 330 4.03 0.53 -14.26
N TYR A 331 2.81 0.20 -13.85
CA TYR A 331 2.57 -0.57 -12.62
C TYR A 331 2.95 -2.05 -12.74
N ALA A 332 2.94 -2.65 -13.93
CA ALA A 332 3.55 -3.96 -14.14
C ALA A 332 5.04 -3.94 -13.81
N LEU A 333 5.78 -2.92 -14.28
CA LEU A 333 7.21 -2.78 -14.00
C LEU A 333 7.49 -2.39 -12.54
N ILE A 334 6.68 -1.52 -11.92
CA ILE A 334 6.79 -1.22 -10.48
C ILE A 334 6.61 -2.48 -9.64
N ASN A 335 5.61 -3.30 -9.97
CA ASN A 335 5.35 -4.53 -9.22
C ASN A 335 6.43 -5.59 -9.48
N ALA A 336 6.96 -5.70 -10.69
CA ALA A 336 8.13 -6.55 -10.97
C ALA A 336 9.36 -6.11 -10.15
N LYS A 337 9.63 -4.79 -10.08
CA LYS A 337 10.67 -4.20 -9.22
C LYS A 337 10.45 -4.58 -7.75
N SER A 338 9.20 -4.51 -7.27
CA SER A 338 8.85 -4.89 -5.90
C SER A 338 9.12 -6.38 -5.62
N ILE A 339 8.79 -7.27 -6.56
CA ILE A 339 9.10 -8.70 -6.47
C ILE A 339 10.62 -8.91 -6.39
N ALA A 340 11.40 -8.26 -7.26
CA ALA A 340 12.86 -8.33 -7.22
C ALA A 340 13.42 -7.88 -5.86
N SER A 341 13.06 -6.66 -5.44
CA SER A 341 13.51 -6.03 -4.18
C SER A 341 13.24 -6.92 -2.97
N LYS A 342 12.05 -7.54 -2.89
CA LYS A 342 11.70 -8.45 -1.79
C LYS A 342 12.32 -9.84 -1.91
N SER A 343 12.49 -10.37 -3.11
CA SER A 343 13.09 -11.70 -3.32
C SER A 343 14.59 -11.70 -3.01
N ILE A 344 15.30 -10.60 -3.29
CA ILE A 344 16.73 -10.45 -2.95
C ILE A 344 16.95 -10.50 -1.42
N LYS A 345 15.96 -10.14 -0.60
CA LYS A 345 16.05 -10.28 0.85
C LYS A 345 16.25 -11.74 1.29
N ALA A 346 15.82 -12.72 0.49
CA ALA A 346 16.10 -14.14 0.73
C ALA A 346 17.59 -14.50 0.59
N LEU A 347 18.38 -13.65 -0.09
CA LEU A 347 19.84 -13.75 -0.18
C LEU A 347 20.56 -12.98 0.94
N SER A 348 19.82 -12.40 1.91
CA SER A 348 20.33 -11.49 2.95
C SER A 348 20.96 -10.20 2.39
N GLU A 349 20.50 -9.77 1.22
CA GLU A 349 21.13 -8.71 0.43
C GLU A 349 20.28 -7.43 0.43
N GLY A 350 20.33 -6.70 1.53
CA GLY A 350 19.57 -5.44 1.68
C GLY A 350 20.06 -4.31 0.75
N ARG A 351 21.35 -4.31 0.40
CA ARG A 351 21.96 -3.23 -0.39
C ARG A 351 21.41 -3.13 -1.81
N LEU A 352 21.33 -4.25 -2.52
CA LEU A 352 20.81 -4.25 -3.90
C LEU A 352 19.30 -3.89 -3.92
N SER A 353 18.54 -4.35 -2.91
CA SER A 353 17.14 -3.94 -2.73
C SER A 353 17.01 -2.43 -2.55
N PHE A 354 17.88 -1.80 -1.75
CA PHE A 354 17.93 -0.36 -1.57
C PHE A 354 18.32 0.40 -2.84
N GLU A 355 19.37 -0.04 -3.55
CA GLU A 355 19.85 0.60 -4.78
C GLU A 355 18.76 0.66 -5.87
N ILE A 356 17.96 -0.40 -6.01
CA ILE A 356 16.85 -0.45 -6.97
C ILE A 356 15.79 0.62 -6.67
N GLU A 357 15.44 0.80 -5.39
CA GLU A 357 14.48 1.83 -4.98
C GLU A 357 15.03 3.24 -5.20
N VAL A 358 16.30 3.46 -4.85
CA VAL A 358 16.98 4.74 -5.03
C VAL A 358 17.04 5.13 -6.51
N ILE A 359 17.35 4.20 -7.41
CA ILE A 359 17.41 4.49 -8.84
C ILE A 359 16.05 4.86 -9.40
N TYR A 360 14.99 4.13 -9.00
CA TYR A 360 13.63 4.51 -9.36
C TYR A 360 13.31 5.95 -8.93
N VAL A 361 13.60 6.29 -7.67
CA VAL A 361 13.31 7.63 -7.11
C VAL A 361 14.14 8.71 -7.80
N ILE A 362 15.42 8.46 -8.08
CA ILE A 362 16.29 9.45 -8.76
C ILE A 362 15.79 9.72 -10.18
N VAL A 363 15.51 8.68 -10.96
CA VAL A 363 15.01 8.84 -12.33
C VAL A 363 13.65 9.54 -12.33
N PHE A 364 12.77 9.16 -11.39
CA PHE A 364 11.48 9.82 -11.22
C PHE A 364 11.64 11.29 -10.83
N ALA A 365 12.49 11.61 -9.85
CA ALA A 365 12.70 12.99 -9.39
C ALA A 365 13.29 13.88 -10.49
N LEU A 366 14.31 13.40 -11.22
CA LEU A 366 14.91 14.14 -12.33
C LEU A 366 13.90 14.38 -13.46
N GLY A 367 13.10 13.38 -13.79
CA GLY A 367 12.06 13.54 -14.79
C GLY A 367 10.89 14.40 -14.29
N ALA A 368 10.52 14.34 -13.01
CA ALA A 368 9.47 15.18 -12.45
C ALA A 368 9.89 16.66 -12.49
N ILE A 369 11.16 16.95 -12.18
CA ILE A 369 11.74 18.29 -12.34
C ILE A 369 11.68 18.72 -13.81
N SER A 370 12.04 17.86 -14.76
CA SER A 370 11.99 18.22 -16.19
C SER A 370 10.56 18.50 -16.68
N LEU A 371 9.56 17.76 -16.17
CA LEU A 371 8.14 18.00 -16.49
C LEU A 371 7.67 19.39 -16.05
N LEU A 372 8.18 19.93 -14.93
CA LEU A 372 7.82 21.27 -14.45
C LEU A 372 8.26 22.40 -15.42
N TYR A 373 9.25 22.15 -16.28
CA TYR A 373 9.70 23.11 -17.29
C TYR A 373 8.92 23.00 -18.61
N ILE A 374 8.07 21.99 -18.79
CA ILE A 374 7.27 21.82 -20.00
C ILE A 374 6.01 22.68 -19.88
N LYS A 375 5.86 23.66 -20.80
CA LYS A 375 4.78 24.66 -20.79
C LYS A 375 3.36 24.06 -20.76
N ASN A 376 3.17 22.87 -21.33
CA ASN A 376 1.88 22.15 -21.38
C ASN A 376 2.06 20.70 -20.89
N PHE A 377 2.63 20.49 -19.69
CA PHE A 377 2.69 19.13 -19.15
C PHE A 377 1.29 18.63 -18.79
N ASN A 378 0.99 17.39 -19.15
CA ASN A 378 -0.28 16.73 -18.85
C ASN A 378 -0.04 15.45 -18.05
N ILE A 379 -1.14 14.80 -17.66
CA ILE A 379 -1.08 13.59 -16.86
C ILE A 379 -0.46 12.40 -17.59
N THR A 380 -0.57 12.39 -18.92
CA THR A 380 0.05 11.39 -19.80
C THR A 380 1.58 11.44 -19.69
N ASN A 381 2.18 12.63 -19.62
CA ASN A 381 3.62 12.81 -19.44
C ASN A 381 4.08 12.21 -18.11
N LEU A 382 3.30 12.38 -17.04
CA LEU A 382 3.58 11.74 -15.75
C LEU A 382 3.50 10.20 -15.85
N CYS A 383 2.49 9.68 -16.54
CA CYS A 383 2.36 8.23 -16.75
C CYS A 383 3.57 7.64 -17.50
N LEU A 384 4.08 8.36 -18.51
CA LEU A 384 5.31 7.98 -19.22
C LEU A 384 6.54 8.06 -18.31
N LEU A 385 6.64 9.07 -17.45
CA LEU A 385 7.72 9.17 -16.47
C LEU A 385 7.73 7.99 -15.48
N ILE A 386 6.55 7.54 -15.03
CA ILE A 386 6.41 6.35 -14.17
C ILE A 386 6.90 5.10 -14.91
N LEU A 387 6.51 4.94 -16.17
CA LEU A 387 6.95 3.84 -17.02
C LEU A 387 8.47 3.84 -17.23
N ILE A 388 9.06 5.00 -17.54
CA ILE A 388 10.50 5.14 -17.76
C ILE A 388 11.28 4.85 -16.47
N SER A 389 10.88 5.46 -15.36
CA SER A 389 11.54 5.27 -14.05
C SER A 389 11.53 3.80 -13.61
N SER A 390 10.40 3.12 -13.81
CA SER A 390 10.27 1.69 -13.49
C SER A 390 11.06 0.79 -14.45
N LEU A 391 11.15 1.14 -15.73
CA LEU A 391 12.00 0.44 -16.70
C LEU A 391 13.49 0.49 -16.29
N PHE A 392 14.01 1.69 -15.98
CA PHE A 392 15.40 1.87 -15.55
C PHE A 392 15.73 1.04 -14.30
N ALA A 393 14.82 1.01 -13.32
CA ALA A 393 15.01 0.21 -12.11
C ALA A 393 15.09 -1.31 -12.39
N ASN A 394 14.26 -1.83 -13.30
CA ASN A 394 14.28 -3.25 -13.68
C ASN A 394 15.53 -3.60 -14.52
N ILE A 395 15.96 -2.71 -15.40
CA ILE A 395 17.22 -2.87 -16.16
C ILE A 395 18.41 -2.91 -15.20
N TYR A 396 18.48 -1.96 -14.27
CA TYR A 396 19.55 -1.92 -13.26
C TYR A 396 19.59 -3.20 -12.44
N PHE A 397 18.44 -3.65 -11.93
CA PHE A 397 18.34 -4.91 -11.20
C PHE A 397 18.92 -6.07 -12.02
N THR A 398 18.48 -6.23 -13.26
CA THR A 398 18.90 -7.34 -14.14
C THR A 398 20.42 -7.32 -14.36
N LEU A 399 21.00 -6.15 -14.67
CA LEU A 399 22.42 -6.00 -14.94
C LEU A 399 23.28 -6.27 -13.69
N GLN A 400 22.90 -5.68 -12.55
CA GLN A 400 23.67 -5.83 -11.32
C GLN A 400 23.54 -7.22 -10.72
N PHE A 401 22.34 -7.80 -10.75
CA PHE A 401 22.13 -9.16 -10.26
C PHE A 401 22.92 -10.17 -11.08
N LYS A 402 22.91 -10.03 -12.42
CA LYS A 402 23.75 -10.83 -13.32
C LYS A 402 25.23 -10.68 -12.98
N LYS A 403 25.73 -9.45 -12.87
CA LYS A 403 27.14 -9.15 -12.58
C LYS A 403 27.56 -9.77 -11.24
N LYS A 404 26.74 -9.60 -10.21
CA LYS A 404 27.02 -10.04 -8.84
C LYS A 404 27.07 -11.56 -8.70
N TYR A 405 26.11 -12.27 -9.29
CA TYR A 405 26.04 -13.73 -9.18
C TYR A 405 26.67 -14.48 -10.37
N LYS A 406 27.35 -13.76 -11.27
CA LYS A 406 28.05 -14.30 -12.45
C LYS A 406 27.16 -15.21 -13.30
N LEU A 407 25.88 -14.85 -13.43
CA LEU A 407 24.90 -15.62 -14.21
C LEU A 407 25.07 -15.37 -15.72
N LYS A 408 24.82 -16.39 -16.54
CA LYS A 408 24.78 -16.25 -18.00
C LYS A 408 23.40 -15.80 -18.44
N TRP A 409 23.31 -15.00 -19.51
CA TRP A 409 22.01 -14.60 -20.09
C TRP A 409 21.11 -15.80 -20.44
N ARG A 410 21.71 -16.89 -20.92
CA ARG A 410 20.98 -18.14 -21.21
C ARG A 410 20.36 -18.81 -19.97
N GLU A 411 20.95 -18.61 -18.80
CA GLU A 411 20.42 -19.12 -17.52
C GLU A 411 19.28 -18.23 -17.02
N ILE A 412 19.36 -16.93 -17.28
CA ILE A 412 18.37 -15.93 -16.91
C ILE A 412 17.06 -16.10 -17.68
N PHE A 413 17.15 -16.34 -19.00
CA PHE A 413 15.98 -16.40 -19.89
C PHE A 413 15.40 -17.81 -20.12
N ASN A 414 15.73 -18.80 -19.27
CA ASN A 414 15.28 -20.17 -19.46
C ASN A 414 13.86 -20.43 -18.92
N PHE A 415 12.86 -19.89 -19.63
CA PHE A 415 11.44 -19.99 -19.27
C PHE A 415 10.93 -21.42 -18.98
N PRO A 416 11.22 -22.43 -19.83
CA PRO A 416 10.72 -23.79 -19.61
C PRO A 416 11.24 -24.40 -18.31
N LYS A 417 12.52 -24.18 -17.98
CA LYS A 417 13.12 -24.70 -16.74
C LYS A 417 12.59 -23.97 -15.51
N ALA A 418 12.41 -22.65 -15.60
CA ALA A 418 11.81 -21.84 -14.54
C ALA A 418 10.40 -22.34 -14.17
N LEU A 419 9.55 -22.56 -15.19
CA LEU A 419 8.19 -23.05 -15.01
C LEU A 419 8.18 -24.48 -14.43
N GLN A 420 9.00 -25.39 -14.95
CA GLN A 420 9.11 -26.76 -14.42
C GLN A 420 9.55 -26.78 -12.95
N ARG A 421 10.53 -25.94 -12.56
CA ARG A 421 10.98 -25.84 -11.17
C ARG A 421 9.91 -25.27 -10.26
N LEU A 422 9.17 -24.28 -10.72
CA LEU A 422 8.05 -23.72 -9.96
C LEU A 422 6.98 -24.80 -9.72
N ILE A 423 6.56 -25.52 -10.78
CA ILE A 423 5.56 -26.60 -10.67
C ILE A 423 6.06 -27.69 -9.70
N LYS A 424 7.31 -28.14 -9.83
CA LYS A 424 7.91 -29.15 -8.95
C LYS A 424 8.05 -28.69 -7.49
N SER A 425 8.14 -27.38 -7.25
CA SER A 425 8.19 -26.83 -5.89
C SER A 425 6.82 -26.68 -5.24
N LEU A 426 5.74 -26.70 -6.04
CA LEU A 426 4.35 -26.64 -5.59
C LEU A 426 3.74 -28.01 -5.32
N SER A 427 4.22 -29.06 -6.00
CA SER A 427 3.97 -30.48 -5.69
C SER A 427 4.76 -30.92 -4.46
#